data_AF-A0A975J2H7-F1
#
_entry.id   AF-A0A975J2H7-F1
#
_cell.length_a   1.000
_cell.length_b   1.000
_cell.length_c   1.000
_cell.angle_alpha   90.00
_cell.angle_beta   90.00
_cell.angle_gamma   90.00
#
_symmetry.space_group_name_H-M   'P 1'
#
loop_
_entity.id
_entity.type
_entity.pdbx_description
1 polymer ?
#
loop_
_entity_poly.entity_id
_entity_poly.type
_entity_poly.pdbx_seq_one_letter_code
_entity_poly.pdbx_strand_id
1 'polypeptide(L)'
;MKIPAAFAALLLGSTLVHAQEPVPVDGVKLLDKAIAAPGSYAQVCDVVMAPQDVPYRAFLIQDFNGAWFSKATEAAVKANRAEVVKAIRSRLLEIDFSRKAQEPPKDPNPEMSADGDDLGYDPGSLNPLLLQLILDLDAIETLPELLAVEDKLVDGINKAKDDAKASPPVVAGWSVALEGGYGEDLRESVLQRKISLFNSRVAQRDLVIAMAKLMRGKSYAPYLTSKIEKDYQKSAKAAAKKGDLAKFKPGEPLPPELEGMPIIVDPILHVPVNTGVGVPIPYSRESRDEIRAAAQKWVSEH
;
A
#
# COMPACT_ATOMS: atom_id res chain seq x y z
N MET A 1 -51.40 -56.58 30.11
CA MET A 1 -50.97 -56.44 28.70
C MET A 1 -49.48 -56.15 28.67
N LYS A 2 -48.71 -57.03 28.03
CA LYS A 2 -47.25 -56.99 27.93
C LYS A 2 -46.89 -56.52 26.51
N ILE A 3 -45.93 -55.60 26.39
CA ILE A 3 -45.33 -55.21 25.11
C ILE A 3 -44.03 -56.01 24.96
N PRO A 4 -43.79 -56.73 23.84
CA PRO A 4 -42.47 -57.21 23.49
C PRO A 4 -41.78 -56.28 22.51
N ALA A 5 -40.46 -56.25 22.67
CA ALA A 5 -39.48 -55.43 21.98
C ALA A 5 -39.30 -55.81 20.50
N ALA A 6 -39.02 -54.79 19.68
CA ALA A 6 -38.30 -54.95 18.41
C ALA A 6 -37.02 -54.11 18.50
N PHE A 7 -35.89 -54.81 18.59
CA PHE A 7 -34.54 -54.28 18.53
C PHE A 7 -34.22 -53.87 17.08
N ALA A 8 -33.97 -52.59 16.85
CA ALA A 8 -33.32 -52.10 15.64
C ALA A 8 -31.84 -51.80 15.99
N ALA A 9 -30.94 -52.67 15.52
CA ALA A 9 -29.51 -52.41 15.57
C ALA A 9 -29.16 -51.40 14.47
N LEU A 10 -28.99 -50.13 14.85
CA LEU A 10 -28.40 -49.12 13.99
C LEU A 10 -26.87 -49.20 14.09
N LEU A 11 -26.23 -49.61 13.00
CA LEU A 11 -24.79 -49.50 12.78
C LEU A 11 -24.40 -48.01 12.80
N LEU A 12 -23.77 -47.59 13.91
CA LEU A 12 -23.03 -46.34 13.97
C LEU A 12 -21.75 -46.48 13.13
N GLY A 13 -21.86 -46.14 11.85
CA GLY A 13 -20.71 -45.87 11.01
C GLY A 13 -20.03 -44.60 11.48
N SER A 14 -18.95 -44.73 12.24
CA SER A 14 -18.03 -43.64 12.55
C SER A 14 -17.32 -43.21 11.27
N THR A 15 -17.88 -42.23 10.55
CA THR A 15 -17.11 -41.48 9.55
C THR A 15 -16.18 -40.53 10.31
N LEU A 16 -14.98 -41.04 10.61
CA LEU A 16 -13.80 -40.22 10.87
C LEU A 16 -13.57 -39.32 9.65
N VAL A 17 -14.13 -38.10 9.71
CA VAL A 17 -13.64 -36.98 8.90
C VAL A 17 -12.20 -36.79 9.32
N HIS A 18 -11.27 -37.32 8.54
CA HIS A 18 -9.88 -36.92 8.62
C HIS A 18 -9.88 -35.43 8.30
N ALA A 19 -9.73 -34.60 9.33
CA ALA A 19 -9.38 -33.21 9.16
C ALA A 19 -8.03 -33.21 8.44
N GLN A 20 -8.08 -33.05 7.13
CA GLN A 20 -6.90 -32.90 6.30
C GLN A 20 -6.19 -31.66 6.84
N GLU A 21 -5.00 -31.84 7.43
CA GLU A 21 -4.21 -30.72 7.91
C GLU A 21 -4.11 -29.70 6.76
N PRO A 22 -4.39 -28.41 7.01
CA PRO A 22 -4.32 -27.41 5.96
C PRO A 22 -2.91 -27.44 5.37
N VAL A 23 -2.82 -27.66 4.06
CA VAL A 23 -1.55 -27.66 3.33
C VAL A 23 -0.85 -26.33 3.63
N PRO A 24 0.42 -26.33 4.11
CA PRO A 24 1.13 -25.09 4.39
C PRO A 24 1.13 -24.18 3.16
N VAL A 25 0.60 -22.97 3.31
CA VAL A 25 0.59 -21.99 2.22
C VAL A 25 1.99 -21.37 2.13
N ASP A 26 2.58 -21.44 0.94
CA ASP A 26 3.85 -20.79 0.63
C ASP A 26 3.62 -19.27 0.49
N GLY A 27 3.92 -18.54 1.57
CA GLY A 27 3.73 -17.09 1.63
C GLY A 27 4.52 -16.31 0.58
N VAL A 28 5.67 -16.83 0.13
CA VAL A 28 6.49 -16.20 -0.91
C VAL A 28 5.78 -16.30 -2.26
N LYS A 29 5.32 -17.49 -2.63
CA LYS A 29 4.56 -17.67 -3.88
C LYS A 29 3.26 -16.88 -3.89
N LEU A 30 2.57 -16.80 -2.76
CA LEU A 30 1.35 -16.02 -2.65
C LEU A 30 1.64 -14.51 -2.80
N LEU A 31 2.70 -14.00 -2.17
CA LEU A 31 3.15 -12.62 -2.33
C LEU A 31 3.53 -12.31 -3.78
N ASP A 32 4.33 -13.17 -4.40
CA ASP A 32 4.79 -13.00 -5.78
C ASP A 32 3.61 -12.99 -6.75
N LYS A 33 2.64 -13.89 -6.55
CA LYS A 33 1.41 -13.89 -7.33
C LYS A 33 0.63 -12.59 -7.14
N ALA A 34 0.45 -12.13 -5.90
CA ALA A 34 -0.30 -10.91 -5.62
C ALA A 34 0.32 -9.65 -6.23
N ILE A 35 1.64 -9.61 -6.41
CA ILE A 35 2.35 -8.47 -7.04
C ILE A 35 2.41 -8.61 -8.57
N ALA A 36 2.71 -9.81 -9.09
CA ALA A 36 2.84 -10.04 -10.52
C ALA A 36 1.49 -10.12 -11.26
N ALA A 37 0.43 -10.50 -10.55
CA ALA A 37 -0.91 -10.68 -11.07
C ALA A 37 -1.95 -10.29 -9.99
N PRO A 38 -2.06 -8.99 -9.65
CA PRO A 38 -2.94 -8.53 -8.57
C PRO A 38 -4.44 -8.82 -8.83
N GLY A 39 -4.86 -8.92 -10.10
CA GLY A 39 -6.24 -9.17 -10.50
C GLY A 39 -7.03 -7.90 -10.82
N SER A 40 -8.34 -7.91 -10.56
CA SER A 40 -9.32 -7.03 -11.22
C SER A 40 -9.13 -5.53 -11.01
N TYR A 41 -8.52 -4.93 -12.04
CA TYR A 41 -8.68 -3.57 -12.57
C TYR A 41 -8.09 -2.39 -11.77
N ALA A 42 -7.43 -1.52 -12.54
CA ALA A 42 -7.31 -0.09 -12.29
C ALA A 42 -7.59 0.68 -13.56
N GLN A 43 -8.58 1.56 -13.54
CA GLN A 43 -8.51 2.71 -14.43
C GLN A 43 -7.36 3.56 -13.86
N VAL A 44 -6.19 3.51 -14.49
CA VAL A 44 -5.23 4.61 -14.33
C VAL A 44 -5.84 5.76 -15.13
N CYS A 45 -6.81 6.44 -14.53
CA CYS A 45 -7.41 7.64 -15.10
C CYS A 45 -6.32 8.71 -15.13
N ASP A 46 -5.83 8.99 -16.33
CA ASP A 46 -4.82 10.00 -16.64
C ASP A 46 -3.47 9.80 -15.91
N VAL A 47 -2.38 10.25 -16.54
CA VAL A 47 -1.09 10.29 -15.87
C VAL A 47 -1.22 11.19 -14.64
N VAL A 48 -1.04 10.62 -13.45
CA VAL A 48 -1.03 11.42 -12.21
C VAL A 48 0.11 12.41 -12.31
N MET A 49 -0.21 13.70 -12.35
CA MET A 49 0.79 14.75 -12.26
C MET A 49 1.01 15.11 -10.79
N ALA A 50 2.26 15.30 -10.40
CA ALA A 50 2.62 15.82 -9.10
C ALA A 50 3.74 16.87 -9.23
N PRO A 51 3.68 17.96 -8.46
CA PRO A 51 4.78 18.91 -8.43
C PRO A 51 6.02 18.35 -7.79
N GLN A 52 7.13 19.03 -8.07
CA GLN A 52 8.40 18.72 -7.45
C GLN A 52 8.30 18.78 -5.92
N ASP A 53 7.57 19.75 -5.36
CA ASP A 53 7.53 20.07 -3.92
C ASP A 53 6.10 20.30 -3.38
N VAL A 54 5.15 19.41 -3.68
CA VAL A 54 3.74 19.55 -3.22
C VAL A 54 3.40 18.71 -1.99
N PRO A 55 2.33 19.09 -1.23
CA PRO A 55 1.79 18.28 -0.15
C PRO A 55 1.53 16.82 -0.56
N TYR A 56 1.88 15.89 0.33
CA TYR A 56 1.46 14.51 0.21
C TYR A 56 -0.04 14.37 0.29
N ARG A 57 -0.55 13.33 -0.37
CA ARG A 57 -1.88 12.84 -0.11
C ARG A 57 -1.78 11.82 1.02
N ALA A 58 -2.09 12.24 2.24
CA ALA A 58 -2.03 11.38 3.40
C ALA A 58 -2.83 10.10 3.14
N PHE A 59 -2.22 8.96 3.46
CA PHE A 59 -2.83 7.63 3.43
C PHE A 59 -3.17 7.06 2.04
N LEU A 60 -2.63 7.68 0.99
CA LEU A 60 -2.64 7.18 -0.39
C LEU A 60 -1.23 6.88 -0.88
N ILE A 61 -1.10 5.82 -1.68
CA ILE A 61 0.08 5.52 -2.49
C ILE A 61 -0.17 6.12 -3.88
N GLN A 62 0.72 6.98 -4.38
CA GLN A 62 0.39 7.92 -5.47
C GLN A 62 0.08 7.26 -6.83
N ASP A 63 0.60 6.07 -7.10
CA ASP A 63 0.35 5.35 -8.36
C ASP A 63 -0.54 4.10 -8.17
N PHE A 64 -1.09 3.91 -6.98
CA PHE A 64 -2.06 2.86 -6.70
C PHE A 64 -3.51 3.39 -6.71
N ASN A 65 -3.72 4.63 -7.15
CA ASN A 65 -5.06 5.22 -7.17
C ASN A 65 -5.91 4.58 -8.26
N GLY A 66 -6.61 3.50 -7.90
CA GLY A 66 -7.53 2.79 -8.77
C GLY A 66 -7.20 1.32 -8.94
N ALA A 67 -6.00 0.85 -8.57
CA ALA A 67 -5.68 -0.57 -8.64
C ALA A 67 -6.26 -1.29 -7.42
N TRP A 68 -6.87 -2.45 -7.66
CA TRP A 68 -7.44 -3.28 -6.62
C TRP A 68 -6.92 -4.70 -6.80
N PHE A 69 -6.62 -5.34 -5.66
CA PHE A 69 -6.44 -6.79 -5.68
C PHE A 69 -7.80 -7.43 -6.00
N SER A 70 -7.78 -8.56 -6.71
CA SER A 70 -9.00 -9.34 -6.79
C SER A 70 -9.45 -9.75 -5.38
N LYS A 71 -10.77 -9.87 -5.19
CA LYS A 71 -11.34 -10.32 -3.90
C LYS A 71 -10.74 -11.66 -3.46
N ALA A 72 -10.41 -12.54 -4.42
CA ALA A 72 -9.79 -13.82 -4.14
C ALA A 72 -8.34 -13.66 -3.64
N THR A 73 -7.53 -12.84 -4.32
CA THR A 73 -6.15 -12.54 -3.90
C THR A 73 -6.13 -11.86 -2.53
N GLU A 74 -6.99 -10.86 -2.32
CA GLU A 74 -7.12 -10.15 -1.05
C GLU A 74 -7.49 -11.11 0.10
N ALA A 75 -8.49 -11.97 -0.11
CA ALA A 75 -8.91 -12.97 0.87
C ALA A 75 -7.79 -13.97 1.18
N ALA A 76 -7.08 -14.45 0.16
CA ALA A 76 -5.99 -15.41 0.32
C ALA A 76 -4.81 -14.79 1.11
N VAL A 77 -4.42 -13.56 0.76
CA VAL A 77 -3.33 -12.85 1.45
C VAL A 77 -3.70 -12.58 2.91
N LYS A 78 -4.94 -12.12 3.19
CA LYS A 78 -5.41 -11.89 4.56
C LYS A 78 -5.50 -13.18 5.38
N ALA A 79 -6.00 -14.27 4.79
CA ALA A 79 -6.08 -15.57 5.46
C ALA A 79 -4.68 -16.13 5.80
N ASN A 80 -3.64 -15.75 5.06
CA ASN A 80 -2.26 -16.21 5.24
C ASN A 80 -1.32 -15.09 5.71
N ARG A 81 -1.86 -14.09 6.43
CA ARG A 81 -1.13 -12.88 6.86
C ARG A 81 0.25 -13.20 7.43
N ALA A 82 0.38 -14.16 8.35
CA ALA A 82 1.65 -14.44 9.02
C ALA A 82 2.76 -14.85 8.04
N GLU A 83 2.46 -15.78 7.13
CA GLU A 83 3.43 -16.25 6.12
C GLU A 83 3.71 -15.17 5.07
N VAL A 84 2.69 -14.42 4.66
CA VAL A 84 2.87 -13.32 3.70
C VAL A 84 3.69 -12.19 4.30
N VAL A 85 3.44 -11.79 5.55
CA VAL A 85 4.24 -10.75 6.23
C VAL A 85 5.69 -11.19 6.42
N LYS A 86 5.94 -12.46 6.75
CA LYS A 86 7.30 -13.01 6.81
C LYS A 86 8.00 -12.92 5.44
N ALA A 87 7.29 -13.25 4.36
CA ALA A 87 7.80 -13.09 3.00
C ALA A 87 8.07 -11.62 2.65
N ILE A 88 7.17 -10.70 2.99
CA ILE A 88 7.32 -9.25 2.80
C ILE A 88 8.58 -8.73 3.50
N ARG A 89 8.77 -9.06 4.79
CA ARG A 89 9.96 -8.62 5.55
C ARG A 89 11.25 -9.08 4.90
N SER A 90 11.30 -10.34 4.48
CA SER A 90 12.46 -10.89 3.76
C SER A 90 12.69 -10.15 2.44
N ARG A 91 11.62 -9.94 1.66
CA ARG A 91 11.66 -9.25 0.37
C ARG A 91 12.16 -7.81 0.49
N LEU A 92 11.71 -7.04 1.48
CA LEU A 92 12.13 -5.66 1.69
C LEU A 92 13.65 -5.55 1.86
N LEU A 93 14.28 -6.48 2.58
CA LEU A 93 15.72 -6.49 2.79
C LEU A 93 16.52 -6.83 1.52
N GLU A 94 15.94 -7.62 0.63
CA GLU A 94 16.52 -8.05 -0.65
C GLU A 94 16.43 -7.01 -1.76
N ILE A 95 15.67 -5.93 -1.58
CA ILE A 95 15.52 -4.88 -2.60
C ILE A 95 16.90 -4.29 -2.94
N ASP A 96 17.23 -4.39 -4.23
CA ASP A 96 18.40 -3.82 -4.88
C ASP A 96 17.96 -2.76 -5.89
N PHE A 97 18.17 -1.49 -5.53
CA PHE A 97 17.82 -0.35 -6.38
C PHE A 97 18.75 -0.16 -7.59
N SER A 98 19.80 -0.96 -7.75
CA SER A 98 20.66 -0.96 -8.94
C SER A 98 20.21 -1.97 -9.99
N ARG A 99 19.33 -2.91 -9.61
CA ARG A 99 18.80 -3.95 -10.47
C ARG A 99 17.80 -3.38 -11.47
N LYS A 100 17.85 -3.85 -12.71
CA LYS A 100 16.78 -3.58 -13.68
C LYS A 100 15.52 -4.38 -13.29
N ALA A 101 14.38 -3.70 -13.22
CA ALA A 101 13.08 -4.35 -13.03
C ALA A 101 12.82 -5.35 -14.18
N GLN A 102 12.35 -6.53 -13.81
CA GLN A 102 11.97 -7.62 -14.72
C GLN A 102 10.49 -7.48 -15.10
N GLU A 103 10.12 -8.01 -16.26
CA GLU A 103 8.70 -8.14 -16.59
C GLU A 103 8.04 -9.13 -15.61
N PRO A 104 6.84 -8.80 -15.09
CA PRO A 104 6.12 -9.73 -14.22
C PRO A 104 5.79 -11.01 -14.98
N PRO A 105 5.85 -12.19 -14.32
CA PRO A 105 5.37 -13.42 -14.92
C PRO A 105 3.88 -13.30 -15.24
N LYS A 106 3.47 -13.73 -16.45
CA LYS A 106 2.06 -13.74 -16.85
C LYS A 106 1.27 -14.72 -15.98
N ASP A 107 0.07 -14.33 -15.55
CA ASP A 107 -0.86 -15.27 -14.93
C ASP A 107 -1.34 -16.28 -15.98
N PRO A 108 -1.19 -17.60 -15.76
CA PRO A 108 -1.75 -18.60 -16.66
C PRO A 108 -3.29 -18.58 -16.70
N ASN A 109 -3.95 -18.05 -15.67
CA ASN A 109 -5.41 -17.95 -15.55
C ASN A 109 -5.79 -16.54 -15.08
N PRO A 110 -5.63 -15.50 -15.91
CA PRO A 110 -5.94 -14.14 -15.52
C PRO A 110 -7.43 -14.03 -15.21
N GLU A 111 -7.76 -13.41 -14.07
CA GLU A 111 -9.13 -12.96 -13.84
C GLU A 111 -9.45 -11.86 -14.86
N MET A 112 -10.63 -11.91 -15.49
CA MET A 112 -11.01 -10.86 -16.44
C MET A 112 -10.96 -9.49 -15.75
N SER A 113 -10.02 -8.64 -16.19
CA SER A 113 -10.03 -7.22 -15.85
C SER A 113 -11.10 -6.51 -16.69
N ALA A 114 -11.75 -5.49 -16.11
CA ALA A 114 -12.82 -4.76 -16.81
C ALA A 114 -12.31 -4.05 -18.08
N ASP A 115 -11.03 -3.64 -18.12
CA ASP A 115 -10.44 -2.84 -19.20
C ASP A 115 -9.15 -3.44 -19.83
N GLY A 116 -8.85 -4.73 -19.62
CA GLY A 116 -7.97 -5.50 -20.50
C GLY A 116 -6.46 -5.56 -20.20
N ASP A 117 -5.92 -4.76 -19.28
CA ASP A 117 -4.48 -4.80 -18.93
C ASP A 117 -4.22 -5.32 -17.51
N ASP A 118 -3.49 -6.43 -17.41
CA ASP A 118 -2.95 -6.94 -16.14
C ASP A 118 -1.69 -6.14 -15.76
N LEU A 119 -1.84 -5.07 -14.98
CA LEU A 119 -0.72 -4.25 -14.50
C LEU A 119 -0.07 -4.88 -13.26
N GLY A 120 0.59 -6.01 -13.47
CA GLY A 120 1.53 -6.57 -12.51
C GLY A 120 2.85 -5.81 -12.44
N TYR A 121 3.59 -6.00 -11.34
CA TYR A 121 4.96 -5.51 -11.23
C TYR A 121 5.94 -6.63 -10.92
N ASP A 122 7.22 -6.33 -11.11
CA ASP A 122 8.31 -7.18 -10.65
C ASP A 122 8.24 -7.38 -9.13
N PRO A 123 7.99 -8.61 -8.63
CA PRO A 123 7.89 -8.85 -7.20
C PRO A 123 9.18 -8.52 -6.44
N GLY A 124 10.33 -8.63 -7.10
CA GLY A 124 11.63 -8.34 -6.50
C GLY A 124 11.98 -6.85 -6.45
N SER A 125 11.12 -5.96 -6.93
CA SER A 125 11.36 -4.50 -6.96
C SER A 125 10.49 -3.80 -5.92
N LEU A 126 10.94 -2.66 -5.40
CA LEU A 126 10.03 -1.76 -4.68
C LEU A 126 8.94 -1.30 -5.68
N ASN A 127 7.68 -1.44 -5.29
CA ASN A 127 6.52 -1.09 -6.10
C ASN A 127 5.30 -0.72 -5.23
N PRO A 128 4.29 -0.01 -5.78
CA PRO A 128 3.10 0.38 -5.03
C PRO A 128 2.29 -0.80 -4.46
N LEU A 129 2.21 -1.94 -5.17
CA LEU A 129 1.45 -3.11 -4.71
C LEU A 129 2.04 -3.68 -3.43
N LEU A 130 3.37 -3.75 -3.33
CA LEU A 130 4.04 -4.20 -2.11
C LEU A 130 3.70 -3.29 -0.92
N LEU A 131 3.74 -1.97 -1.13
CA LEU A 131 3.37 -1.02 -0.07
C LEU A 131 1.89 -1.12 0.30
N GLN A 132 1.01 -1.31 -0.68
CA GLN A 132 -0.41 -1.50 -0.40
C GLN A 132 -0.67 -2.80 0.38
N LEU A 133 -0.05 -3.92 0.01
CA LEU A 133 -0.19 -5.19 0.74
C LEU A 133 0.25 -5.04 2.21
N ILE A 134 1.33 -4.30 2.47
CA ILE A 134 1.77 -3.99 3.83
C ILE A 134 0.66 -3.26 4.62
N LEU A 135 -0.01 -2.30 3.98
CA LEU A 135 -1.09 -1.52 4.58
C LEU A 135 -2.36 -2.34 4.80
N ASP A 136 -2.79 -3.13 3.81
CA ASP A 136 -3.99 -3.95 3.88
C ASP A 136 -3.87 -5.08 4.90
N LEU A 137 -2.65 -5.55 5.15
CA LEU A 137 -2.33 -6.51 6.19
C LEU A 137 -2.08 -5.87 7.56
N ASP A 138 -2.07 -4.54 7.69
CA ASP A 138 -1.68 -3.83 8.92
C ASP A 138 -0.36 -4.38 9.49
N ALA A 139 0.63 -4.53 8.60
CA ALA A 139 1.91 -5.20 8.89
C ALA A 139 2.91 -4.27 9.59
N ILE A 140 2.54 -3.73 10.76
CA ILE A 140 3.37 -2.82 11.57
C ILE A 140 4.76 -3.41 11.89
N GLU A 141 4.87 -4.73 11.98
CA GLU A 141 6.12 -5.45 12.24
C GLU A 141 7.16 -5.33 11.12
N THR A 142 6.79 -4.74 9.97
CA THR A 142 7.70 -4.44 8.84
C THR A 142 8.43 -3.11 8.97
N LEU A 143 8.14 -2.30 10.00
CA LEU A 143 8.76 -0.98 10.19
C LEU A 143 10.31 -1.00 10.18
N PRO A 144 11.02 -1.97 10.80
CA PRO A 144 12.47 -2.03 10.71
C PRO A 144 12.98 -2.15 9.26
N GLU A 145 12.36 -3.03 8.48
CA GLU A 145 12.73 -3.25 7.08
C GLU A 145 12.34 -2.07 6.20
N LEU A 146 11.18 -1.45 6.43
CA LEU A 146 10.78 -0.22 5.74
C LEU A 146 11.77 0.92 5.99
N LEU A 147 12.21 1.13 7.23
CA LEU A 147 13.24 2.13 7.56
C LEU A 147 14.55 1.88 6.79
N ALA A 148 14.98 0.61 6.72
CA ALA A 148 16.19 0.23 5.99
C ALA A 148 16.07 0.43 4.47
N VAL A 149 14.91 0.11 3.88
CA VAL A 149 14.64 0.37 2.46
C VAL A 149 14.64 1.87 2.18
N GLU A 150 14.06 2.68 3.07
CA GLU A 150 14.05 4.13 2.93
C GLU A 150 15.46 4.72 2.97
N ASP A 151 16.32 4.25 3.87
CA ASP A 151 17.73 4.67 3.94
C ASP A 151 18.49 4.33 2.66
N LYS A 152 18.36 3.09 2.16
CA LYS A 152 18.94 2.68 0.88
C LYS A 152 18.47 3.57 -0.28
N LEU A 153 17.18 3.92 -0.31
CA LEU A 153 16.60 4.73 -1.37
C LEU A 153 17.10 6.18 -1.31
N VAL A 154 17.17 6.77 -0.11
CA VAL A 154 17.71 8.12 0.11
C VAL A 154 19.16 8.21 -0.32
N ASP A 155 19.99 7.23 0.08
CA ASP A 155 21.40 7.18 -0.28
C ASP A 155 21.57 7.09 -1.80
N GLY A 156 20.78 6.23 -2.46
CA GLY A 156 20.76 6.12 -3.91
C GLY A 156 20.33 7.42 -4.62
N ILE A 157 19.28 8.08 -4.13
CA ILE A 157 18.81 9.36 -4.66
C ILE A 157 19.90 10.44 -4.50
N ASN A 158 20.53 10.54 -3.33
CA ASN A 158 21.54 11.55 -3.05
C ASN A 158 22.79 11.31 -3.90
N LYS A 159 23.27 10.06 -3.98
CA LYS A 159 24.39 9.69 -4.85
C LYS A 159 24.14 10.08 -6.31
N ALA A 160 22.93 9.85 -6.82
CA ALA A 160 22.56 10.23 -8.19
C ALA A 160 22.32 11.75 -8.36
N LYS A 161 22.04 12.50 -7.30
CA LYS A 161 22.04 13.98 -7.38
C LYS A 161 23.46 14.54 -7.44
N ASP A 162 24.35 13.98 -6.64
CA ASP A 162 25.71 14.50 -6.44
C ASP A 162 26.68 14.03 -7.53
N ASP A 163 26.41 12.87 -8.16
CA ASP A 163 27.18 12.32 -9.27
C ASP A 163 26.29 12.00 -10.47
N ALA A 164 26.48 12.76 -11.56
CA ALA A 164 25.76 12.55 -12.82
C ALA A 164 26.04 11.18 -13.48
N LYS A 165 27.14 10.50 -13.11
CA LYS A 165 27.48 9.15 -13.59
C LYS A 165 26.83 8.05 -12.76
N ALA A 166 26.43 8.33 -11.52
CA ALA A 166 25.70 7.36 -10.72
C ALA A 166 24.29 7.18 -11.26
N SER A 167 23.85 5.94 -11.44
CA SER A 167 22.48 5.63 -11.86
C SER A 167 21.49 6.01 -10.76
N PRO A 168 20.33 6.61 -11.10
CA PRO A 168 19.23 6.76 -10.17
C PRO A 168 18.73 5.39 -9.67
N PRO A 169 18.13 5.32 -8.47
CA PRO A 169 17.43 4.12 -8.01
C PRO A 169 16.37 3.65 -9.00
N VAL A 170 16.30 2.34 -9.21
CA VAL A 170 15.28 1.70 -10.02
C VAL A 170 14.10 1.32 -9.13
N VAL A 171 12.93 1.88 -9.42
CA VAL A 171 11.65 1.55 -8.77
C VAL A 171 10.65 1.13 -9.84
N ALA A 172 9.72 0.24 -9.52
CA ALA A 172 8.74 -0.28 -10.46
C ALA A 172 7.36 0.29 -10.17
N GLY A 173 6.60 0.62 -11.22
CA GLY A 173 5.19 0.97 -11.09
C GLY A 173 4.90 2.33 -10.47
N TRP A 174 5.84 3.27 -10.44
CA TRP A 174 5.54 4.69 -10.26
C TRP A 174 5.69 5.40 -11.60
N SER A 175 4.59 5.88 -12.14
CA SER A 175 4.45 6.52 -13.45
C SER A 175 3.87 7.94 -13.30
N VAL A 176 4.37 8.66 -12.30
CA VAL A 176 3.91 10.02 -11.98
C VAL A 176 4.64 11.05 -12.85
N ALA A 177 3.89 11.91 -13.54
CA ALA A 177 4.48 13.02 -14.29
C ALA A 177 4.77 14.21 -13.39
N LEU A 178 5.84 14.94 -13.71
CA LEU A 178 6.15 16.20 -13.04
C LEU A 178 5.22 17.31 -13.56
N GLU A 179 4.45 17.95 -12.67
CA GLU A 179 3.70 19.16 -13.03
C GLU A 179 4.64 20.25 -13.55
N GLY A 180 4.28 20.89 -14.66
CA GLY A 180 5.15 21.83 -15.37
C GLY A 180 6.14 21.17 -16.34
N GLY A 181 6.13 19.83 -16.44
CA GLY A 181 6.94 19.08 -17.38
C GLY A 181 8.42 19.02 -17.01
N TYR A 182 9.19 18.30 -17.82
CA TYR A 182 10.63 18.09 -17.58
C TYR A 182 11.54 19.05 -18.37
N GLY A 183 10.95 19.87 -19.26
CA GLY A 183 11.59 20.74 -20.25
C GLY A 183 11.52 20.13 -21.66
N GLU A 184 11.11 20.91 -22.65
CA GLU A 184 10.78 20.41 -24.01
C GLU A 184 12.01 20.03 -24.85
N ASP A 185 13.20 20.56 -24.54
CA ASP A 185 14.43 20.39 -25.34
C ASP A 185 15.51 19.49 -24.69
N LEU A 186 15.12 18.61 -23.77
CA LEU A 186 16.09 17.72 -23.13
C LEU A 186 16.50 16.57 -24.04
N ARG A 187 17.80 16.25 -24.05
CA ARG A 187 18.28 14.97 -24.57
C ARG A 187 17.58 13.82 -23.82
N GLU A 188 17.18 12.78 -24.55
CA GLU A 188 16.45 11.62 -24.02
C GLU A 188 17.07 11.05 -22.73
N SER A 189 18.39 10.86 -22.69
CA SER A 189 19.08 10.34 -21.51
C SER A 189 19.00 11.26 -20.29
N VAL A 190 18.93 12.58 -20.49
CA VAL A 190 18.74 13.56 -19.42
C VAL A 190 17.30 13.55 -18.94
N LEU A 191 16.34 13.46 -19.87
CA LEU A 191 14.92 13.35 -19.56
C LEU A 191 14.63 12.08 -18.74
N GLN A 192 15.07 10.92 -19.20
CA GLN A 192 14.89 9.64 -18.50
C GLN A 192 15.52 9.64 -17.11
N ARG A 193 16.70 10.27 -16.95
CA ARG A 193 17.32 10.46 -15.64
C ARG A 193 16.44 11.30 -14.72
N LYS A 194 15.88 12.42 -15.21
CA LYS A 194 14.99 13.28 -14.42
C LYS A 194 13.73 12.54 -13.99
N ILE A 195 13.10 11.80 -14.91
CA ILE A 195 11.91 10.98 -14.63
C ILE A 195 12.26 9.92 -13.56
N SER A 196 13.36 9.19 -13.73
CA SER A 196 13.78 8.15 -12.77
C SER A 196 14.04 8.73 -11.38
N LEU A 197 14.72 9.87 -11.28
CA LEU A 197 14.95 10.56 -10.01
C LEU A 197 13.65 11.07 -9.38
N PHE A 198 12.70 11.52 -10.21
CA PHE A 198 11.40 11.97 -9.72
C PHE A 198 10.58 10.80 -9.17
N ASN A 199 10.46 9.70 -9.92
CA ASN A 199 9.74 8.51 -9.48
C ASN A 199 10.40 7.86 -8.24
N SER A 200 11.73 7.88 -8.15
CA SER A 200 12.45 7.44 -6.93
C SER A 200 12.04 8.27 -5.71
N ARG A 201 11.88 9.60 -5.89
CA ARG A 201 11.39 10.47 -4.82
C ARG A 201 9.93 10.14 -4.51
N VAL A 202 9.06 9.95 -5.49
CA VAL A 202 7.66 9.54 -5.23
C VAL A 202 7.61 8.23 -4.44
N ALA A 203 8.39 7.22 -4.81
CA ALA A 203 8.49 5.96 -4.07
C ALA A 203 8.95 6.16 -2.62
N GLN A 204 9.95 7.02 -2.39
CA GLN A 204 10.41 7.38 -1.04
C GLN A 204 9.28 7.98 -0.21
N ARG A 205 8.50 8.89 -0.82
CA ARG A 205 7.39 9.57 -0.18
C ARG A 205 6.30 8.59 0.23
N ASP A 206 5.90 7.70 -0.69
CA ASP A 206 4.89 6.69 -0.44
C ASP A 206 5.32 5.68 0.64
N LEU A 207 6.60 5.31 0.67
CA LEU A 207 7.16 4.48 1.72
C LEU A 207 7.06 5.15 3.09
N VAL A 208 7.39 6.44 3.18
CA VAL A 208 7.25 7.23 4.42
C VAL A 208 5.78 7.33 4.86
N ILE A 209 4.85 7.53 3.91
CA ILE A 209 3.42 7.54 4.20
C ILE A 209 2.94 6.17 4.68
N ALA A 210 3.46 5.07 4.13
CA ALA A 210 3.11 3.73 4.58
C ALA A 210 3.50 3.54 6.05
N MET A 211 4.72 3.95 6.45
CA MET A 211 5.15 3.91 7.86
C MET A 211 4.22 4.74 8.77
N ALA A 212 3.86 5.96 8.36
CA ALA A 212 2.93 6.81 9.10
C ALA A 212 1.55 6.17 9.27
N LYS A 213 1.01 5.56 8.20
CA LYS A 213 -0.29 4.88 8.23
C LYS A 213 -0.31 3.68 9.17
N LEU A 214 0.73 2.86 9.17
CA LEU A 214 0.86 1.73 10.09
C LEU A 214 0.87 2.22 11.55
N MET A 215 1.73 3.20 11.88
CA MET A 215 1.80 3.75 13.24
C MET A 215 0.48 4.39 13.68
N ARG A 216 -0.22 5.06 12.75
CA ARG A 216 -1.55 5.62 13.00
C ARG A 216 -2.59 4.55 13.24
N GLY A 217 -2.56 3.45 12.48
CA GLY A 217 -3.44 2.29 12.67
C GLY A 217 -3.31 1.70 14.08
N LYS A 218 -2.09 1.72 14.65
CA LYS A 218 -1.83 1.34 16.04
C LYS A 218 -2.08 2.44 17.07
N SER A 219 -2.56 3.60 16.64
CA SER A 219 -2.77 4.77 17.50
C SER A 219 -1.52 5.14 18.31
N TYR A 220 -0.34 5.01 17.71
CA TYR A 220 0.93 5.19 18.41
C TYR A 220 1.14 6.65 18.84
N ALA A 221 1.14 6.90 20.15
CA ALA A 221 1.13 8.25 20.71
C ALA A 221 2.29 9.16 20.24
N PRO A 222 3.55 8.69 20.12
CA PRO A 222 4.62 9.52 19.58
C PRO A 222 4.37 9.99 18.14
N TYR A 223 3.76 9.17 17.29
CA TYR A 223 3.34 9.61 15.95
C TYR A 223 2.13 10.55 16.04
N LEU A 224 1.11 10.23 16.86
CA LEU A 224 -0.12 11.02 16.94
C LEU A 224 0.09 12.46 17.46
N THR A 225 1.21 12.71 18.14
CA THR A 225 1.56 14.03 18.69
C THR A 225 2.48 14.84 17.77
N SER A 226 2.94 14.24 16.66
CA SER A 226 3.80 14.86 15.65
C SER A 226 3.14 16.08 14.98
N LYS A 227 3.95 16.95 14.37
CA LYS A 227 3.42 18.10 13.64
C LYS A 227 2.67 17.63 12.40
N ILE A 228 3.20 16.62 11.70
CA ILE A 228 2.57 16.10 10.48
C ILE A 228 1.17 15.53 10.72
N GLU A 229 0.96 14.81 11.83
CA GLU A 229 -0.39 14.36 12.21
C GLU A 229 -1.28 15.55 12.55
N LYS A 230 -0.79 16.55 13.28
CA LYS A 230 -1.60 17.77 13.57
C LYS A 230 -2.02 18.50 12.29
N ASP A 231 -1.14 18.58 11.30
CA ASP A 231 -1.46 19.15 9.98
C ASP A 231 -2.51 18.28 9.25
N TYR A 232 -2.39 16.95 9.28
CA TYR A 232 -3.43 16.05 8.79
C TYR A 232 -4.78 16.33 9.46
N GLN A 233 -4.83 16.36 10.79
CA GLN A 233 -6.08 16.58 11.54
C GLN A 233 -6.75 17.90 11.16
N LYS A 234 -5.95 18.96 10.97
CA LYS A 234 -6.45 20.27 10.53
C LYS A 234 -7.02 20.19 9.12
N SER A 235 -6.29 19.60 8.18
CA SER A 235 -6.73 19.45 6.79
C SER A 235 -7.97 18.56 6.66
N ALA A 236 -8.02 17.42 7.36
CA ALA A 236 -9.15 16.49 7.34
C ALA A 236 -10.42 17.15 7.90
N LYS A 237 -10.33 17.83 9.05
CA LYS A 237 -11.46 18.59 9.63
C LYS A 237 -11.91 19.74 8.73
N ALA A 238 -11.01 20.37 7.99
CA ALA A 238 -11.36 21.41 7.03
C ALA A 238 -12.06 20.83 5.79
N ALA A 239 -11.59 19.69 5.28
CA ALA A 239 -12.20 18.99 4.15
C ALA A 239 -13.60 18.48 4.48
N ALA A 240 -13.80 17.90 5.67
CA ALA A 240 -15.10 17.43 6.16
C ALA A 240 -16.15 18.54 6.29
N LYS A 241 -15.76 19.81 6.29
CA LYS A 241 -16.67 20.97 6.38
C LYS A 241 -16.99 21.59 5.01
N LYS A 242 -16.56 20.97 3.91
CA LYS A 242 -16.75 21.48 2.54
C LYS A 242 -17.63 20.56 1.71
N GLY A 243 -18.35 21.13 0.76
CA GLY A 243 -19.16 20.39 -0.21
C GLY A 243 -20.17 19.46 0.44
N ASP A 244 -20.39 18.29 -0.17
CA ASP A 244 -21.35 17.29 0.33
C ASP A 244 -20.88 16.56 1.58
N LEU A 245 -19.56 16.52 1.86
CA LEU A 245 -19.03 15.95 3.11
C LEU A 245 -19.55 16.70 4.35
N ALA A 246 -19.87 17.99 4.23
CA ALA A 246 -20.42 18.79 5.32
C ALA A 246 -21.82 18.36 5.76
N LYS A 247 -22.53 17.57 4.93
CA LYS A 247 -23.87 17.04 5.24
C LYS A 247 -23.81 15.79 6.13
N PHE A 248 -22.65 15.13 6.22
CA PHE A 248 -22.48 13.96 7.05
C PHE A 248 -22.58 14.32 8.54
N LYS A 249 -23.34 13.53 9.29
CA LYS A 249 -23.41 13.61 10.75
C LYS A 249 -22.79 12.34 11.36
N PRO A 250 -21.92 12.46 12.36
CA PRO A 250 -21.35 11.31 13.04
C PRO A 250 -22.44 10.36 13.57
N GLY A 251 -22.34 9.08 13.24
CA GLY A 251 -23.30 8.04 13.64
C GLY A 251 -24.48 7.85 12.67
N GLU A 252 -24.62 8.68 11.65
CA GLU A 252 -25.58 8.48 10.56
C GLU A 252 -24.89 7.77 9.36
N PRO A 253 -25.65 7.06 8.51
CA PRO A 253 -25.11 6.55 7.24
C PRO A 253 -24.62 7.70 6.35
N LEU A 254 -23.74 7.39 5.40
CA LEU A 254 -23.33 8.38 4.39
C LEU A 254 -24.56 8.89 3.62
N PRO A 255 -24.65 10.20 3.36
CA PRO A 255 -25.65 10.77 2.46
C PRO A 255 -25.72 10.02 1.12
N PRO A 256 -26.91 9.85 0.51
CA PRO A 256 -27.05 9.16 -0.78
C PRO A 256 -26.18 9.73 -1.89
N GLU A 257 -25.91 11.04 -1.87
CA GLU A 257 -25.05 11.70 -2.86
C GLU A 257 -23.56 11.30 -2.75
N LEU A 258 -23.19 10.67 -1.63
CA LEU A 258 -21.85 10.16 -1.35
C LEU A 258 -21.77 8.63 -1.49
N GLU A 259 -22.88 7.96 -1.79
CA GLU A 259 -22.91 6.52 -2.02
C GLU A 259 -22.06 6.14 -3.25
N GLY A 260 -21.23 5.10 -3.11
CA GLY A 260 -20.28 4.69 -4.16
C GLY A 260 -19.01 5.52 -4.24
N MET A 261 -18.90 6.64 -3.52
CA MET A 261 -17.63 7.36 -3.40
C MET A 261 -16.68 6.64 -2.41
N PRO A 262 -15.36 6.71 -2.63
CA PRO A 262 -14.39 6.13 -1.71
C PRO A 262 -14.27 7.02 -0.46
N ILE A 263 -15.26 6.96 0.44
CA ILE A 263 -15.31 7.76 1.67
C ILE A 263 -15.33 6.83 2.87
N ILE A 264 -14.46 7.11 3.84
CA ILE A 264 -14.46 6.45 5.15
C ILE A 264 -14.63 7.48 6.26
N VAL A 265 -15.04 7.05 7.45
CA VAL A 265 -14.96 7.86 8.66
C VAL A 265 -13.59 7.60 9.30
N ASP A 266 -12.76 8.64 9.46
CA ASP A 266 -11.47 8.50 10.11
C ASP A 266 -11.65 7.98 11.55
N PRO A 267 -11.00 6.86 11.94
CA PRO A 267 -11.27 6.21 13.22
C PRO A 267 -10.78 6.98 14.45
N ILE A 268 -9.90 7.97 14.28
CA ILE A 268 -9.33 8.78 15.38
C ILE A 268 -10.03 10.14 15.45
N LEU A 269 -10.37 10.74 14.31
CA LEU A 269 -10.98 12.07 14.23
C LEU A 269 -12.51 12.04 14.16
N HIS A 270 -13.08 10.89 13.79
CA HIS A 270 -14.51 10.71 13.59
C HIS A 270 -15.11 11.70 12.58
N VAL A 271 -14.36 12.00 11.52
CA VAL A 271 -14.78 12.86 10.40
C VAL A 271 -14.72 12.09 9.08
N PRO A 272 -15.59 12.39 8.11
CA PRO A 272 -15.56 11.75 6.81
C PRO A 272 -14.33 12.23 6.00
N VAL A 273 -13.67 11.28 5.35
CA VAL A 273 -12.49 11.52 4.51
C VAL A 273 -12.65 10.76 3.21
N ASN A 274 -12.46 11.46 2.09
CA ASN A 274 -12.41 10.83 0.77
C ASN A 274 -11.04 10.17 0.59
N THR A 275 -11.01 8.84 0.59
CA THR A 275 -9.80 8.03 0.42
C THR A 275 -9.36 7.91 -1.03
N GLY A 276 -10.21 8.19 -2.03
CA GLY A 276 -9.78 8.22 -3.43
C GLY A 276 -8.98 9.47 -3.80
N VAL A 277 -9.17 10.56 -3.06
CA VAL A 277 -8.40 11.80 -3.23
C VAL A 277 -7.35 11.95 -2.14
N GLY A 278 -7.59 11.47 -0.92
CA GLY A 278 -6.69 11.63 0.23
C GLY A 278 -6.71 13.05 0.79
N VAL A 279 -6.07 13.24 1.95
CA VAL A 279 -5.99 14.56 2.61
C VAL A 279 -4.62 15.19 2.32
N PRO A 280 -4.57 16.41 1.76
CA PRO A 280 -3.29 17.07 1.52
C PRO A 280 -2.63 17.45 2.85
N ILE A 281 -1.39 17.01 3.03
CA ILE A 281 -0.51 17.39 4.15
C ILE A 281 0.81 17.92 3.60
N PRO A 282 1.39 19.00 4.14
CA PRO A 282 2.67 19.52 3.65
C PRO A 282 3.73 18.42 3.66
N TYR A 283 4.47 18.26 2.56
CA TYR A 283 5.70 17.48 2.59
C TYR A 283 6.88 18.40 2.82
N SER A 284 7.67 18.07 3.84
CA SER A 284 9.02 18.59 3.99
C SER A 284 9.97 17.52 4.52
N ARG A 285 11.27 17.81 4.49
CA ARG A 285 12.28 16.96 5.10
C ARG A 285 12.01 16.77 6.59
N GLU A 286 11.56 17.82 7.27
CA GLU A 286 11.19 17.78 8.68
C GLU A 286 10.03 16.79 8.92
N SER A 287 9.00 16.80 8.07
CA SER A 287 7.89 15.84 8.18
C SER A 287 8.34 14.39 7.98
N ARG A 288 9.25 14.13 7.04
CA ARG A 288 9.87 12.81 6.88
C ARG A 288 10.64 12.40 8.13
N ASP A 289 11.48 13.29 8.65
CA ASP A 289 12.34 12.99 9.79
C ASP A 289 11.51 12.77 11.06
N GLU A 290 10.39 13.48 11.26
CA GLU A 290 9.42 13.21 12.33
C GLU A 290 8.81 11.81 12.23
N ILE A 291 8.38 11.39 11.04
CA ILE A 291 7.81 10.04 10.81
C ILE A 291 8.88 8.97 11.05
N ARG A 292 10.10 9.16 10.53
CA ARG A 292 11.22 8.23 10.75
C ARG A 292 11.56 8.12 12.23
N ALA A 293 11.63 9.23 12.96
CA ALA A 293 11.92 9.23 14.39
C ALA A 293 10.83 8.48 15.18
N ALA A 294 9.56 8.67 14.83
CA ALA A 294 8.46 7.92 15.45
C ALA A 294 8.56 6.41 15.13
N ALA A 295 8.87 6.04 13.89
CA ALA A 295 9.02 4.64 13.50
C ALA A 295 10.23 3.97 14.18
N GLN A 296 11.37 4.65 14.26
CA GLN A 296 12.55 4.19 14.99
C GLN A 296 12.23 3.99 16.48
N LYS A 297 11.49 4.92 17.07
CA LYS A 297 11.04 4.81 18.46
C LYS A 297 10.12 3.60 18.65
N TRP A 298 9.16 3.39 17.76
CA TRP A 298 8.30 2.21 17.77
C TRP A 298 9.13 0.92 17.79
N VAL A 299 10.10 0.80 16.87
CA VAL A 299 10.99 -0.35 16.73
C VAL A 299 11.89 -0.57 17.96
N SER A 300 12.25 0.50 18.67
CA SER A 300 13.03 0.36 19.91
C SER A 300 12.20 -0.09 21.12
N GLU A 301 10.88 0.10 21.07
CA GLU A 301 9.95 -0.16 22.17
C GLU A 301 9.23 -1.51 22.03
N HIS A 302 9.23 -2.13 20.84
CA HIS A 302 8.49 -3.36 20.50
C HIS A 302 9.36 -4.32 19.70
#